data_AF-A0A402D3Y9-F1
#
_entry.id   AF-A0A402D3Y9-F1
#
_cell.length_a   1.000
_cell.length_b   1.000
_cell.length_c   1.000
_cell.angle_alpha   90.00
_cell.angle_beta   90.00
_cell.angle_gamma   90.00
#
_symmetry.space_group_name_H-M   'P 1'
#
loop_
_entity.id
_entity.type
_entity.pdbx_description
1 polymer ?
#
loop_
_entity_poly.entity_id
_entity_poly.type
_entity_poly.pdbx_seq_one_letter_code
_entity_poly.pdbx_strand_id
1 'polypeptide(L)'
;MDKDLLRQATKQYLCVIISSFDYSLFVNKDASMNTLQYVALIAHDNKKHDMIAFVQRHLETCRRESLVATRTTGTHIENETGLPVTKMLSGPLGGDLQIGALIATEQVKAVIFLRDPLTAHPHEPDINALMKACDTHNVPLATNLATAELILEHLKVIQE
;
A
#
# COMPACT_ATOMS: atom_id res chain seq x y z
N MET A 1 18.38 -11.67 -36.90
CA MET A 1 18.62 -10.68 -35.82
C MET A 1 18.70 -11.46 -34.53
N ASP A 2 19.87 -11.46 -33.90
CA ASP A 2 20.21 -12.31 -32.75
C ASP A 2 19.42 -11.87 -31.50
N LYS A 3 18.61 -12.78 -30.96
CA LYS A 3 17.73 -12.52 -29.81
C LYS A 3 18.53 -12.33 -28.52
N ASP A 4 19.72 -12.91 -28.43
CA ASP A 4 20.59 -12.77 -27.26
C ASP A 4 21.28 -11.40 -27.26
N LEU A 5 21.64 -10.90 -28.44
CA LEU A 5 22.15 -9.54 -28.61
C LEU A 5 21.09 -8.48 -28.24
N LEU A 6 19.82 -8.72 -28.60
CA LEU A 6 18.68 -7.88 -28.20
C LEU A 6 18.38 -7.95 -26.70
N ARG A 7 18.51 -9.12 -26.06
CA ARG A 7 18.39 -9.28 -24.60
C ARG A 7 19.53 -8.61 -23.84
N GLN A 8 20.74 -8.67 -24.38
CA GLN A 8 21.91 -8.05 -23.75
C GLN A 8 21.87 -6.53 -23.90
N ALA A 9 21.47 -6.04 -25.07
CA ALA A 9 21.21 -4.62 -25.29
C ALA A 9 20.08 -4.10 -24.38
N THR A 10 18.94 -4.79 -24.29
CA THR A 10 17.82 -4.34 -23.42
C THR A 10 18.20 -4.32 -21.93
N LYS A 11 19.01 -5.27 -21.43
CA LYS A 11 19.55 -5.20 -20.06
C LYS A 11 20.48 -4.01 -19.85
N GLN A 12 21.30 -3.68 -20.84
CA GLN A 12 22.24 -2.57 -20.74
C GLN A 12 21.53 -1.20 -20.83
N TYR A 13 20.52 -1.06 -21.71
CA TYR A 13 19.71 0.16 -21.80
C TYR A 13 18.78 0.34 -20.59
N LEU A 14 18.23 -0.74 -20.02
CA LEU A 14 17.44 -0.66 -18.78
C LEU A 14 18.32 -0.24 -17.60
N CYS A 15 19.56 -0.76 -17.50
CA CYS A 15 20.51 -0.38 -16.47
C CYS A 15 20.89 1.12 -16.53
N VAL A 16 21.08 1.67 -17.74
CA VAL A 16 21.40 3.10 -17.93
C VAL A 16 20.23 4.02 -17.57
N ILE A 17 18.98 3.62 -17.86
CA ILE A 17 17.78 4.39 -17.48
C ILE A 17 17.58 4.39 -15.96
N ILE A 18 17.86 3.27 -15.29
CA ILE A 18 17.73 3.19 -13.82
C ILE A 18 18.90 3.90 -13.13
N SER A 19 20.12 3.89 -13.69
CA SER A 19 21.29 4.54 -13.10
C SER A 19 21.35 6.06 -13.32
N SER A 20 20.45 6.63 -14.14
CA SER A 20 20.32 8.07 -14.36
C SER A 20 19.06 8.67 -13.70
N PHE A 21 18.24 7.83 -13.05
CA PHE A 21 17.32 8.30 -12.02
C PHE A 21 18.11 8.46 -10.73
N ASP A 22 18.45 9.69 -10.42
CA ASP A 22 18.96 10.02 -9.09
C ASP A 22 17.82 9.80 -8.08
N TYR A 23 17.77 8.60 -7.49
CA TYR A 23 16.78 8.21 -6.49
C TYR A 23 16.79 9.16 -5.28
N SER A 24 17.90 9.89 -5.08
CA SER A 24 18.02 10.89 -4.01
C SER A 24 17.12 12.12 -4.22
N LEU A 25 16.66 12.40 -5.45
CA LEU A 25 15.67 13.45 -5.72
C LEU A 25 14.26 13.09 -5.23
N PHE A 26 13.99 11.81 -4.93
CA PHE A 26 12.74 11.37 -4.28
C PHE A 26 12.85 11.28 -2.75
N VAL A 27 14.05 11.44 -2.20
CA VAL A 27 14.32 11.41 -0.76
C VAL A 27 14.97 12.73 -0.35
N ASN A 28 14.16 13.77 -0.30
CA ASN A 28 14.49 14.99 0.45
C ASN A 28 13.26 15.44 1.25
N LYS A 29 13.27 15.11 2.54
CA LYS A 29 12.56 15.84 3.57
C LYS A 29 13.36 15.72 4.86
N ASP A 30 13.49 16.85 5.55
CA ASP A 30 14.43 17.12 6.62
C ASP A 30 14.53 16.00 7.67
N ALA A 31 15.75 15.66 8.08
CA ALA A 31 16.09 14.59 9.03
C ALA A 31 15.66 14.88 10.48
N SER A 32 14.58 15.64 10.70
CA SER A 32 14.00 15.90 12.02
C SER A 32 12.47 16.03 11.96
N MET A 33 11.76 14.99 11.49
CA MET A 33 10.47 14.50 12.02
C MET A 33 9.81 13.47 11.10
N ASN A 34 9.18 12.49 11.75
CA ASN A 34 8.18 11.54 11.25
C ASN A 34 8.69 10.29 10.54
N THR A 35 8.91 9.22 11.32
CA THR A 35 8.85 7.86 10.79
C THR A 35 7.44 7.63 10.27
N LEU A 36 7.24 7.58 8.94
CA LEU A 36 5.95 7.15 8.38
C LEU A 36 5.65 5.73 8.93
N GLN A 37 4.69 5.64 9.85
CA GLN A 37 4.58 4.46 10.72
C GLN A 37 3.83 3.32 10.04
N TYR A 38 2.81 3.63 9.25
CA TYR A 38 1.79 2.65 8.90
C TYR A 38 1.74 2.27 7.42
N VAL A 39 1.50 0.98 7.17
CA VAL A 39 0.88 0.48 5.94
C VAL A 39 -0.61 0.28 6.21
N ALA A 40 -1.46 0.99 5.46
CA ALA A 40 -2.90 0.92 5.61
C ALA A 40 -3.51 -0.21 4.76
N LEU A 41 -4.33 -1.06 5.36
CA LEU A 41 -4.97 -2.21 4.72
C LEU A 41 -6.50 -2.07 4.81
N ILE A 42 -7.15 -1.96 3.66
CA ILE A 42 -8.60 -1.76 3.53
C ILE A 42 -9.13 -2.73 2.48
N ALA A 43 -10.24 -3.40 2.77
CA ALA A 43 -10.90 -4.27 1.79
C ALA A 43 -12.41 -4.16 1.88
N HIS A 44 -13.08 -4.04 0.72
CA HIS A 44 -14.52 -4.29 0.64
C HIS A 44 -14.82 -5.74 1.03
N ASP A 45 -16.05 -6.04 1.41
CA ASP A 45 -16.43 -7.35 1.97
C ASP A 45 -16.04 -8.52 1.05
N ASN A 46 -16.33 -8.40 -0.24
CA ASN A 46 -15.97 -9.42 -1.26
C ASN A 46 -14.46 -9.53 -1.52
N LYS A 47 -13.64 -8.64 -0.95
CA LYS A 47 -12.18 -8.59 -1.10
C LYS A 47 -11.41 -8.93 0.17
N LYS A 48 -12.10 -9.25 1.26
CA LYS A 48 -11.44 -9.61 2.53
C LYS A 48 -10.64 -10.91 2.43
N HIS A 49 -11.16 -11.92 1.74
CA HIS A 49 -10.43 -13.16 1.50
C HIS A 49 -9.15 -12.91 0.69
N ASP A 50 -9.27 -12.11 -0.38
CA ASP A 50 -8.12 -11.67 -1.19
C ASP A 50 -7.06 -10.94 -0.34
N MET A 51 -7.50 -10.05 0.57
CA MET A 51 -6.62 -9.33 1.49
C MET A 51 -5.90 -10.27 2.46
N ILE A 52 -6.60 -11.22 3.07
CA ILE A 52 -5.99 -12.19 4.01
C ILE A 52 -4.95 -13.03 3.28
N ALA A 53 -5.31 -13.58 2.11
CA ALA A 53 -4.39 -14.38 1.30
C ALA A 53 -3.17 -13.57 0.84
N PHE A 54 -3.34 -12.29 0.52
CA PHE A 54 -2.25 -11.37 0.23
C PHE A 54 -1.33 -11.19 1.44
N VAL A 55 -1.86 -10.86 2.62
CA VAL A 55 -1.06 -10.70 3.84
C VAL A 55 -0.33 -11.99 4.21
N GLN A 56 -0.97 -13.16 4.09
CA GLN A 56 -0.34 -14.45 4.36
C GLN A 56 0.85 -14.74 3.43
N ARG A 57 0.75 -14.38 2.14
CA ARG A 57 1.87 -14.52 1.20
C ARG A 57 3.04 -13.58 1.51
N HIS A 58 2.75 -12.42 2.09
CA HIS A 58 3.74 -11.39 2.42
C HIS A 58 3.97 -11.25 3.94
N LEU A 59 3.73 -12.34 4.69
CA LEU A 59 3.66 -12.31 6.16
C LEU A 59 4.91 -11.69 6.80
N GLU A 60 6.10 -12.07 6.33
CA GLU A 60 7.36 -11.59 6.88
C GLU A 60 7.59 -10.10 6.62
N THR A 61 7.17 -9.59 5.46
CA THR A 61 7.20 -8.16 5.16
C THR A 61 6.20 -7.42 6.04
N CYS A 62 4.95 -7.89 6.10
CA CYS A 62 3.91 -7.27 6.91
C CYS A 62 4.23 -7.28 8.41
N ARG A 63 4.96 -8.29 8.91
CA ARG A 63 5.40 -8.39 10.31
C ARG A 63 6.37 -7.28 10.72
N ARG A 64 7.16 -6.76 9.77
CA ARG A 64 8.13 -5.68 10.02
C ARG A 64 7.50 -4.29 9.96
N GLU A 65 6.25 -4.22 9.51
CA GLU A 65 5.51 -2.98 9.33
C GLU A 65 4.54 -2.74 10.47
N SER A 66 4.27 -1.48 10.79
CA SER A 66 3.09 -1.18 11.60
C SER A 66 1.87 -1.20 10.70
N LEU A 67 0.88 -2.03 11.00
CA LEU A 67 -0.31 -2.17 10.18
C LEU A 67 -1.47 -1.37 10.77
N VAL A 68 -2.19 -0.66 9.92
CA VAL A 68 -3.46 -0.01 10.27
C VAL A 68 -4.55 -0.48 9.31
N ALA A 69 -5.75 -0.76 9.82
CA ALA A 69 -6.83 -1.26 8.96
C ALA A 69 -8.21 -0.81 9.44
N THR A 70 -9.19 -0.81 8.54
CA THR A 70 -10.60 -0.71 8.94
C THR A 70 -11.01 -1.92 9.77
N ARG A 71 -11.97 -1.73 10.69
CA ARG A 71 -12.29 -2.68 11.77
C ARG A 71 -12.38 -4.14 11.33
N THR A 72 -13.22 -4.42 10.34
CA THR A 72 -13.49 -5.78 9.87
C THR A 72 -12.25 -6.36 9.19
N THR A 73 -11.63 -5.62 8.27
CA THR A 73 -10.39 -6.02 7.61
C THR A 73 -9.29 -6.37 8.61
N GLY A 74 -9.01 -5.50 9.58
CA GLY A 74 -7.98 -5.71 10.59
C GLY A 74 -8.27 -6.90 11.50
N THR A 75 -9.54 -7.09 11.89
CA THR A 75 -9.95 -8.24 12.70
C THR A 75 -9.71 -9.57 11.97
N HIS A 76 -10.04 -9.64 10.68
CA HIS A 76 -9.77 -10.82 9.89
C HIS A 76 -8.27 -11.10 9.74
N ILE A 77 -7.45 -10.06 9.50
CA ILE A 77 -6.00 -10.22 9.42
C ILE A 77 -5.42 -10.73 10.73
N GLU A 78 -5.77 -10.12 11.87
CA GLU A 78 -5.32 -10.53 13.19
C GLU A 78 -5.66 -11.98 13.49
N ASN A 79 -6.91 -12.38 13.25
CA ASN A 79 -7.38 -13.74 13.53
C ASN A 79 -6.68 -14.80 12.68
N GLU A 80 -6.42 -14.52 11.41
CA GLU A 80 -5.91 -15.50 10.43
C GLU A 80 -4.38 -15.52 10.34
N THR A 81 -3.69 -14.50 10.86
CA THR A 81 -2.22 -14.37 10.72
C THR A 81 -1.49 -14.14 12.03
N GLY A 82 -2.19 -13.71 13.09
CA GLY A 82 -1.60 -13.32 14.36
C GLY A 82 -0.79 -12.01 14.31
N LEU A 83 -0.78 -11.29 13.18
CA LEU A 83 -0.13 -9.98 13.09
C LEU A 83 -0.92 -8.93 13.86
N PRO A 84 -0.28 -8.08 14.69
CA PRO A 84 -0.97 -6.98 15.35
C PRO A 84 -1.42 -5.92 14.33
N VAL A 85 -2.66 -5.46 14.42
CA VAL A 85 -3.21 -4.43 13.52
C VAL A 85 -3.91 -3.33 14.31
N THR A 86 -3.51 -2.07 14.12
CA THR A 86 -4.26 -0.93 14.67
C THR A 86 -5.59 -0.80 13.92
N LYS A 87 -6.69 -1.06 14.62
CA LYS A 87 -8.04 -1.07 14.03
C LYS A 87 -8.73 0.27 14.16
N MET A 88 -9.12 0.83 13.02
CA MET A 88 -10.01 1.98 12.90
C MET A 88 -11.48 1.56 12.97
N LEU A 89 -12.40 2.48 12.76
CA LEU A 89 -13.81 2.18 12.52
C LEU A 89 -13.99 1.36 11.23
N SER A 90 -15.18 0.83 10.99
CA SER A 90 -15.52 0.30 9.67
C SER A 90 -15.62 1.45 8.67
N GLY A 91 -15.36 1.18 7.38
CA GLY A 91 -15.47 2.19 6.30
C GLY A 91 -16.79 2.98 6.37
N PRO A 92 -17.98 2.31 6.37
CA PRO A 92 -19.27 2.98 6.47
C PRO A 92 -19.51 3.82 7.73
N LEU A 93 -18.72 3.65 8.79
CA LEU A 93 -18.80 4.42 10.03
C LEU A 93 -17.69 5.48 10.14
N GLY A 94 -17.01 5.80 9.04
CA GLY A 94 -15.95 6.81 8.98
C GLY A 94 -14.53 6.27 9.13
N GLY A 95 -14.32 4.95 9.06
CA GLY A 95 -12.98 4.35 9.11
C GLY A 95 -12.07 4.82 7.97
N ASP A 96 -12.64 5.05 6.79
CA ASP A 96 -11.89 5.54 5.63
C ASP A 96 -11.42 6.98 5.85
N LEU A 97 -12.25 7.81 6.49
CA LEU A 97 -11.87 9.18 6.88
C LEU A 97 -10.80 9.20 7.95
N GLN A 98 -10.82 8.26 8.92
CA GLN A 98 -9.76 8.13 9.92
C GLN A 98 -8.41 7.82 9.26
N ILE A 99 -8.39 6.89 8.30
CA ILE A 99 -7.18 6.58 7.54
C ILE A 99 -6.77 7.77 6.66
N GLY A 100 -7.74 8.46 6.03
CA GLY A 100 -7.51 9.72 5.31
C GLY A 100 -6.82 10.79 6.16
N ALA A 101 -7.21 10.94 7.43
CA ALA A 101 -6.56 11.84 8.36
C ALA A 101 -5.12 11.43 8.69
N LEU A 102 -4.84 10.13 8.81
CA LEU A 102 -3.48 9.63 8.99
C LEU A 102 -2.61 9.87 7.75
N ILE A 103 -3.16 9.74 6.55
CA ILE A 103 -2.48 10.11 5.30
C ILE A 103 -2.13 11.61 5.31
N ALA A 104 -3.10 12.46 5.63
CA ALA A 104 -2.93 13.91 5.64
C ALA A 104 -1.93 14.41 6.70
N THR A 105 -1.69 13.62 7.74
CA THR A 105 -0.74 13.92 8.82
C THR A 105 0.58 13.16 8.67
N GLU A 106 0.86 12.61 7.49
CA GLU A 106 2.11 11.93 7.15
C GLU A 106 2.41 10.75 8.09
N GLN A 107 1.38 9.97 8.45
CA GLN A 107 1.53 8.78 9.30
C GLN A 107 1.42 7.47 8.51
N VAL A 108 0.99 7.53 7.24
CA VAL A 108 0.81 6.38 6.35
C VAL A 108 1.79 6.48 5.19
N LYS A 109 2.62 5.44 4.97
CA LYS A 109 3.55 5.38 3.84
C LYS A 109 3.02 4.66 2.62
N ALA A 110 2.01 3.81 2.78
CA ALA A 110 1.39 3.09 1.68
C ALA A 110 -0.04 2.67 2.05
N VAL A 111 -0.92 2.62 1.05
CA VAL A 111 -2.30 2.18 1.21
C VAL A 111 -2.58 1.03 0.24
N ILE A 112 -3.04 -0.10 0.79
CA ILE A 112 -3.60 -1.20 0.03
C ILE A 112 -5.11 -1.21 0.27
N PHE A 113 -5.86 -0.73 -0.72
CA PHE A 113 -7.32 -0.71 -0.69
C PHE A 113 -7.88 -1.65 -1.77
N LEU A 114 -8.11 -2.92 -1.41
CA LEU A 114 -8.74 -3.88 -2.32
C LEU A 114 -10.23 -3.59 -2.48
N ARG A 115 -10.56 -2.94 -3.59
CA ARG A 115 -11.93 -2.54 -3.93
C ARG A 115 -12.65 -3.66 -4.69
N ASP A 116 -13.94 -3.78 -4.40
CA ASP A 116 -14.90 -4.48 -5.26
C ASP A 116 -15.48 -3.49 -6.29
N PRO A 117 -15.16 -3.62 -7.59
CA PRO A 117 -15.64 -2.72 -8.63
C PRO A 117 -17.06 -3.06 -9.12
N LEU A 118 -17.63 -4.20 -8.72
CA LEU A 118 -18.93 -4.68 -9.23
C LEU A 118 -20.10 -4.35 -8.31
N THR A 119 -19.81 -3.98 -7.06
CA THR A 119 -20.82 -3.66 -6.05
C THR A 119 -20.84 -2.16 -5.77
N ALA A 120 -22.02 -1.57 -5.66
CA ALA A 120 -22.17 -0.19 -5.22
C ALA A 120 -21.93 -0.07 -3.71
N HIS A 121 -21.18 0.95 -3.28
CA HIS A 121 -20.84 1.15 -1.86
C HIS A 121 -21.48 2.45 -1.34
N PRO A 122 -22.29 2.40 -0.28
CA PRO A 122 -22.97 3.60 0.26
C PRO A 122 -22.03 4.71 0.73
N HIS A 123 -20.77 4.39 0.98
CA HIS A 123 -19.70 5.29 1.47
C HIS A 123 -18.72 5.69 0.36
N GLU A 124 -19.15 5.66 -0.91
CA GLU A 124 -18.33 6.10 -2.05
C GLU A 124 -17.71 7.51 -1.89
N PRO A 125 -18.39 8.53 -1.32
CA PRO A 125 -17.78 9.83 -1.07
C PRO A 125 -16.52 9.75 -0.20
N ASP A 126 -16.53 8.86 0.82
CA ASP A 126 -15.40 8.67 1.74
C ASP A 126 -14.24 7.96 1.03
N ILE A 127 -14.54 6.97 0.18
CA ILE A 127 -13.55 6.29 -0.67
C ILE A 127 -12.83 7.31 -1.57
N ASN A 128 -13.59 8.20 -2.23
CA ASN A 128 -13.05 9.23 -3.09
C ASN A 128 -12.21 10.25 -2.32
N ALA A 129 -12.62 10.62 -1.11
CA ALA A 129 -11.85 11.50 -0.23
C ALA A 129 -10.51 10.87 0.18
N LEU A 130 -10.50 9.57 0.52
CA LEU A 130 -9.27 8.84 0.84
C LEU A 130 -8.32 8.75 -0.36
N MET A 131 -8.82 8.43 -1.56
CA MET A 131 -8.00 8.39 -2.77
C MET A 131 -7.38 9.76 -3.08
N LYS A 132 -8.19 10.83 -2.97
CA LYS A 132 -7.70 12.20 -3.13
C LYS A 132 -6.61 12.55 -2.11
N ALA A 133 -6.73 12.08 -0.87
CA ALA A 133 -5.70 12.28 0.15
C ALA A 133 -4.38 11.59 -0.25
N CYS A 134 -4.44 10.36 -0.78
CA CYS A 134 -3.26 9.68 -1.31
C CYS A 134 -2.59 10.50 -2.42
N ASP A 135 -3.38 10.98 -3.39
CA ASP A 135 -2.86 11.77 -4.53
C ASP A 135 -2.23 13.09 -4.06
N THR A 136 -2.89 13.78 -3.12
CA THR A 136 -2.44 15.09 -2.60
C THR A 136 -1.15 14.98 -1.80
N HIS A 137 -0.98 13.89 -1.04
CA HIS A 137 0.18 13.67 -0.19
C HIS A 137 1.24 12.75 -0.83
N ASN A 138 1.07 12.40 -2.11
CA ASN A 138 1.95 11.51 -2.87
C ASN A 138 2.20 10.16 -2.16
N VAL A 139 1.15 9.59 -1.56
CA VAL A 139 1.21 8.29 -0.88
C VAL A 139 0.85 7.18 -1.86
N PRO A 140 1.72 6.17 -2.05
CA PRO A 140 1.42 5.00 -2.88
C PRO A 140 0.09 4.34 -2.51
N LEU A 141 -0.77 4.15 -3.51
CA LEU A 141 -2.09 3.54 -3.36
C LEU A 141 -2.26 2.37 -4.34
N ALA A 142 -2.54 1.18 -3.80
CA ALA A 142 -3.02 0.05 -4.57
C ALA A 142 -4.54 -0.08 -4.42
N THR A 143 -5.27 -0.05 -5.53
CA THR A 143 -6.73 -0.27 -5.56
C THR A 143 -7.12 -1.69 -5.96
N ASN A 144 -6.12 -2.53 -6.29
CA ASN A 144 -6.26 -3.91 -6.73
C ASN A 144 -5.02 -4.72 -6.31
N LEU A 145 -5.11 -6.06 -6.44
CA LEU A 145 -4.04 -6.96 -6.02
C LEU A 145 -2.74 -6.75 -6.81
N ALA A 146 -2.81 -6.58 -8.14
CA ALA A 146 -1.61 -6.46 -8.96
C ALA A 146 -0.75 -5.25 -8.55
N THR A 147 -1.38 -4.10 -8.26
CA THR A 147 -0.68 -2.94 -7.72
C THR A 147 -0.19 -3.19 -6.29
N ALA A 148 -0.94 -3.95 -5.48
CA ALA A 148 -0.55 -4.28 -4.11
C ALA A 148 0.74 -5.11 -4.05
N GLU A 149 0.89 -6.09 -4.95
CA GLU A 149 2.13 -6.86 -5.12
C GLU A 149 3.33 -5.95 -5.36
N LEU A 150 3.20 -5.01 -6.31
CA LEU A 150 4.29 -4.08 -6.67
C LEU A 150 4.68 -3.18 -5.50
N ILE A 151 3.70 -2.66 -4.75
CA ILE A 151 3.96 -1.81 -3.59
C ILE A 151 4.68 -2.58 -2.49
N LEU A 152 4.20 -3.77 -2.11
CA LEU A 152 4.87 -4.54 -1.04
C LEU A 152 6.24 -5.06 -1.46
N GLU A 153 6.43 -5.42 -2.72
CA GLU A 153 7.75 -5.81 -3.22
C GLU A 153 8.75 -4.64 -3.09
N HIS A 154 8.32 -3.41 -3.40
CA HIS A 154 9.16 -2.24 -3.18
C HIS A 154 9.50 -2.01 -1.70
N LEU A 155 8.54 -2.23 -0.79
CA LEU A 155 8.80 -2.11 0.65
C LEU A 155 9.80 -3.15 1.17
N LYS A 156 9.86 -4.35 0.58
CA LYS A 156 10.88 -5.35 0.93
C LYS A 156 12.29 -4.87 0.62
N VAL A 157 12.49 -4.31 -0.58
CA VAL A 157 13.82 -3.90 -1.08
C VAL A 157 14.45 -2.80 -0.24
N ILE A 158 13.65 -1.93 0.38
CA ILE A 158 14.17 -0.86 1.25
C ILE A 158 14.69 -1.41 2.60
N GLN A 159 14.35 -2.65 2.96
CA GLN A 159 14.67 -3.28 4.24
C GLN A 159 15.85 -4.28 4.17
N GLU A 160 16.36 -4.56 2.97
CA GLU A 160 17.55 -5.40 2.72
C GLU A 160 18.80 -4.54 2.52
#